data_AF-A0A948JLY0-F1
#
_entry.id   AF-A0A948JLY0-F1
#
_cell.length_a   1.000
_cell.length_b   1.000
_cell.length_c   1.000
_cell.angle_alpha   90.00
_cell.angle_beta   90.00
_cell.angle_gamma   90.00
#
_symmetry.space_group_name_H-M   'P 1'
#
loop_
_entity.id
_entity.type
_entity.pdbx_description
1 polymer ?
#
loop_
_entity_poly.entity_id
_entity_poly.type
_entity_poly.pdbx_seq_one_letter_code
_entity_poly.pdbx_strand_id
1 'polypeptide(L)'
;MQTKTEPTLAMLLERLSSTLAQEVPAALSTLLKENHQHRIYNIGLYYAAGSWSYCLPTLASEAGLAQAAEAYAVHSMLAVEDIKQQLRWSPCDSPHHSDEALEYMMPETQEALDALAEYCDDLYDFENDNFDQSDAETEDIQHNIHACVINELKKAVSHPAMQHYIVQGGLITLQAGDRSHEDFLADVSAIMGEAAQKRVEHELSLANELYDKEHAMRQALTEAQLLQQQATTLSIADFEQIINGFSPEFVEKDGGIYLKSERRLPLHTDSEQEALYNRLSLWELLKPSEHYDELYQKLAGIHGLKPMKLDLLPGIARALATKLKTELRLSFPHKKFKVYICVSRLSLCRIEFCTERYDGFDFHITSDEVLPGVQEII
;
A
#
# COMPACT_ATOMS: atom_id res chain seq x y z
N MET A 1 41.77 -24.99 -10.41
CA MET A 1 40.34 -24.69 -10.21
C MET A 1 40.18 -24.28 -8.77
N GLN A 2 39.94 -22.99 -8.49
CA GLN A 2 39.51 -22.57 -7.16
C GLN A 2 38.03 -22.94 -7.06
N THR A 3 37.70 -23.89 -6.20
CA THR A 3 36.32 -24.11 -5.76
C THR A 3 35.94 -22.85 -4.99
N LYS A 4 35.09 -21.98 -5.58
CA LYS A 4 34.39 -20.97 -4.79
C LYS A 4 33.51 -21.76 -3.81
N THR A 5 33.89 -21.76 -2.54
CA THR A 5 33.03 -22.28 -1.48
C THR A 5 31.82 -21.36 -1.42
N GLU A 6 30.61 -21.91 -1.55
CA GLU A 6 29.37 -21.16 -1.38
C GLU A 6 29.32 -20.56 0.04
N PRO A 7 28.83 -19.32 0.19
CA PRO A 7 28.71 -18.68 1.49
C PRO A 7 27.67 -19.42 2.33
N THR A 8 27.96 -19.64 3.61
CA THR A 8 26.98 -20.22 4.55
C THR A 8 26.06 -19.12 5.09
N LEU A 9 24.83 -19.46 5.50
CA LEU A 9 23.91 -18.53 6.16
C LEU A 9 24.58 -17.74 7.31
N ALA A 10 25.38 -18.42 8.14
CA ALA A 10 26.09 -17.77 9.25
C ALA A 10 27.07 -16.69 8.75
N MET A 11 27.78 -16.94 7.65
CA MET A 11 28.69 -15.95 7.04
C MET A 11 27.92 -14.77 6.45
N LEU A 12 26.74 -15.02 5.86
CA LEU A 12 25.89 -13.97 5.29
C LEU A 12 25.28 -13.08 6.39
N LEU A 13 24.80 -13.67 7.48
CA LEU A 13 24.29 -12.92 8.64
C LEU A 13 25.41 -12.14 9.35
N GLU A 14 26.62 -12.69 9.45
CA GLU A 14 27.78 -11.97 9.97
C GLU A 14 28.16 -10.78 9.07
N ARG A 15 28.13 -10.98 7.75
CA ARG A 15 28.33 -9.90 6.77
C ARG A 15 27.28 -8.79 6.96
N LEU A 16 26.00 -9.14 7.00
CA LEU A 16 24.91 -8.18 7.22
C LEU A 16 25.10 -7.38 8.51
N SER A 17 25.40 -8.06 9.61
CA SER A 17 25.67 -7.43 10.90
C SER A 17 26.85 -6.44 10.82
N SER A 18 27.93 -6.82 10.13
CA SER A 18 29.10 -5.96 9.95
C SER A 18 28.81 -4.74 9.09
N THR A 19 28.07 -4.89 7.98
CA THR A 19 27.74 -3.76 7.08
C THR A 19 26.76 -2.80 7.75
N LEU A 20 25.75 -3.32 8.46
CA LEU A 20 24.83 -2.51 9.27
C LEU A 20 25.59 -1.69 10.32
N ALA A 21 26.52 -2.30 11.05
CA ALA A 21 27.31 -1.63 12.07
C ALA A 21 28.18 -0.47 11.50
N GLN A 22 28.62 -0.60 10.24
CA GLN A 22 29.40 0.42 9.53
C GLN A 22 28.51 1.54 8.98
N GLU A 23 27.40 1.20 8.34
CA GLU A 23 26.63 2.14 7.54
C GLU A 23 25.52 2.84 8.33
N VAL A 24 24.85 2.16 9.27
CA VAL A 24 23.72 2.74 10.01
C VAL A 24 24.10 4.02 10.76
N PRO A 25 25.19 4.06 11.57
CA PRO A 25 25.55 5.29 12.28
C PRO A 25 25.88 6.45 11.33
N ALA A 26 26.49 6.14 10.18
CA ALA A 26 26.88 7.13 9.18
C ALA A 26 25.66 7.68 8.44
N ALA A 27 24.75 6.82 8.01
CA ALA A 27 23.50 7.17 7.35
C ALA A 27 22.63 8.06 8.27
N LEU A 28 22.34 7.61 9.49
CA LEU A 28 21.54 8.37 10.46
C LEU A 28 22.18 9.72 10.82
N SER A 29 23.50 9.78 10.96
CA SER A 29 24.20 11.05 11.21
C SER A 29 24.10 12.01 10.02
N THR A 30 24.13 11.48 8.81
CA THR A 30 23.98 12.27 7.58
C THR A 30 22.56 12.84 7.49
N LEU A 31 21.52 12.03 7.76
CA LEU A 31 20.13 12.49 7.81
C LEU A 31 19.96 13.68 8.76
N LEU A 32 20.47 13.57 10.00
CA LEU A 32 20.38 14.65 11.00
C LEU A 32 21.15 15.90 10.56
N LYS A 33 22.32 15.73 9.94
CA LYS A 33 23.15 16.85 9.49
C LYS A 33 22.53 17.60 8.32
N GLU A 34 22.02 16.89 7.31
CA GLU A 34 21.45 17.48 6.10
C GLU A 34 20.07 18.10 6.34
N ASN A 35 19.38 17.63 7.39
CA ASN A 35 18.05 18.09 7.77
C ASN A 35 18.02 18.89 9.08
N HIS A 36 19.16 19.46 9.51
CA HIS A 36 19.27 20.18 10.79
C HIS A 36 18.35 21.41 10.90
N GLN A 37 17.89 21.97 9.78
CA GLN A 37 16.90 23.04 9.71
C GLN A 37 15.47 22.58 10.02
N HIS A 38 15.21 21.27 9.96
CA HIS A 38 13.90 20.69 10.19
C HIS A 38 13.79 20.14 11.61
N ARG A 39 12.58 20.20 12.18
CA ARG A 39 12.29 19.49 13.43
C ARG A 39 12.00 18.03 13.09
N ILE A 40 13.02 17.19 13.21
CA ILE A 40 12.94 15.74 12.97
C ILE A 40 12.39 15.08 14.24
N TYR A 41 11.36 14.24 14.12
CA TYR A 41 10.81 13.50 15.25
C TYR A 41 11.10 11.99 15.19
N ASN A 42 11.42 11.47 14.00
CA ASN A 42 11.81 10.08 13.80
C ASN A 42 12.95 9.98 12.77
N ILE A 43 13.93 9.12 13.03
CA ILE A 43 14.85 8.57 12.05
C ILE A 43 14.91 7.06 12.23
N GLY A 44 15.44 6.33 11.26
CA GLY A 44 15.51 4.88 11.41
C GLY A 44 15.85 4.16 10.14
N LEU A 45 15.38 2.93 10.06
CA LEU A 45 15.41 2.14 8.85
C LEU A 45 13.99 1.81 8.41
N TYR A 46 13.79 1.71 7.10
CA TYR A 46 12.59 1.20 6.48
C TYR A 46 12.93 -0.02 5.64
N TYR A 47 12.14 -1.09 5.74
CA TYR A 47 12.41 -2.34 5.05
C TYR A 47 11.17 -2.89 4.33
N ALA A 48 11.42 -3.74 3.34
CA ALA A 48 10.36 -4.51 2.67
C ALA A 48 9.83 -5.61 3.60
N ALA A 49 8.64 -5.41 4.19
CA ALA A 49 7.99 -6.42 5.02
C ALA A 49 7.85 -7.75 4.25
N GLY A 50 8.15 -8.86 4.93
CA GLY A 50 8.01 -10.22 4.38
C GLY A 50 9.10 -10.67 3.40
N SER A 51 10.01 -9.78 2.92
CA SER A 51 11.09 -10.20 2.01
C SER A 51 12.47 -9.69 2.39
N TRP A 52 12.59 -8.58 3.13
CA TRP A 52 13.88 -7.92 3.36
C TRP A 52 14.67 -7.60 2.09
N SER A 53 13.98 -7.53 0.94
CA SER A 53 14.57 -7.23 -0.37
C SER A 53 15.26 -5.87 -0.43
N TYR A 54 14.94 -4.97 0.52
CA TYR A 54 15.71 -3.76 0.77
C TYR A 54 15.63 -3.34 2.24
N CYS A 55 16.61 -2.55 2.66
CA CYS A 55 16.61 -1.84 3.94
C CYS A 55 17.29 -0.48 3.77
N LEU A 56 16.54 0.60 3.97
CA LEU A 56 16.92 1.95 3.62
C LEU A 56 16.84 2.86 4.86
N PRO A 57 17.71 3.87 5.00
CA PRO A 57 17.53 4.89 6.03
C PRO A 57 16.27 5.72 5.76
N THR A 58 15.56 6.09 6.83
CA THR A 58 14.34 6.92 6.77
C THR A 58 14.40 8.08 7.75
N LEU A 59 13.71 9.17 7.42
CA LEU A 59 13.45 10.29 8.32
C LEU A 59 11.98 10.74 8.25
N ALA A 60 11.48 11.24 9.38
CA ALA A 60 10.20 11.93 9.46
C ALA A 60 10.37 13.26 10.22
N SER A 61 9.83 14.34 9.63
CA SER A 61 9.97 15.70 10.13
C SER A 61 8.60 16.37 10.25
N GLU A 62 8.49 17.35 11.17
CA GLU A 62 7.26 18.13 11.35
C GLU A 62 6.84 18.88 10.08
N ALA A 63 7.81 19.35 9.30
CA ALA A 63 7.57 20.04 8.04
C ALA A 63 7.00 19.07 6.99
N GLY A 64 7.59 17.89 6.88
CA GLY A 64 7.11 16.83 6.01
C GLY A 64 5.71 16.34 6.39
N LEU A 65 5.48 16.12 7.68
CA LEU A 65 4.18 15.71 8.21
C LEU A 65 3.09 16.77 7.96
N ALA A 66 3.42 18.05 8.11
CA ALA A 66 2.49 19.14 7.79
C ALA A 66 2.12 19.15 6.29
N GLN A 67 3.11 18.99 5.40
CA GLN A 67 2.87 18.92 3.97
C GLN A 67 1.98 17.74 3.60
N ALA A 68 2.24 16.55 4.17
CA ALA A 68 1.41 15.37 3.97
C ALA A 68 -0.03 15.64 4.45
N ALA A 69 -0.19 16.16 5.67
CA ALA A 69 -1.52 16.44 6.22
C ALA A 69 -2.32 17.45 5.39
N GLU A 70 -1.68 18.49 4.85
CA GLU A 70 -2.33 19.43 3.93
C GLU A 70 -2.83 18.75 2.64
N ALA A 71 -2.05 17.82 2.09
CA ALA A 71 -2.46 17.03 0.93
C ALA A 71 -3.67 16.13 1.24
N TYR A 72 -3.69 15.49 2.42
CA TYR A 72 -4.80 14.65 2.86
C TYR A 72 -6.05 15.45 3.26
N ALA A 73 -5.89 16.68 3.72
CA ALA A 73 -7.00 17.55 4.14
C ALA A 73 -8.01 17.84 3.03
N VAL A 74 -7.60 17.74 1.76
CA VAL A 74 -8.51 17.86 0.60
C VAL A 74 -9.61 16.79 0.59
N HIS A 75 -9.35 15.64 1.21
CA HIS A 75 -10.24 14.48 1.22
C HIS A 75 -10.72 14.08 2.62
N SER A 76 -10.31 14.83 3.66
CA SER A 76 -10.64 14.55 5.05
C SER A 76 -11.67 15.53 5.60
N MET A 77 -12.43 15.10 6.60
CA MET A 77 -13.31 15.96 7.39
C MET A 77 -12.62 16.54 8.64
N LEU A 78 -11.40 16.12 8.92
CA LEU A 78 -10.62 16.57 10.05
C LEU A 78 -9.91 17.90 9.75
N ALA A 79 -9.56 18.63 10.80
CA ALA A 79 -8.65 19.77 10.67
C ALA A 79 -7.22 19.28 10.35
N VAL A 80 -6.42 20.09 9.65
CA VAL A 80 -5.03 19.72 9.28
C VAL A 80 -4.21 19.25 10.49
N GLU A 81 -4.36 19.87 11.66
CA GLU A 81 -3.64 19.45 12.87
C GLU A 81 -4.08 18.07 13.39
N ASP A 82 -5.36 17.74 13.30
CA ASP A 82 -5.87 16.40 13.63
C ASP A 82 -5.30 15.38 12.63
N ILE A 83 -5.24 15.72 11.33
CA ILE A 83 -4.66 14.84 10.30
C ILE A 83 -3.17 14.62 10.55
N LYS A 84 -2.40 15.64 10.93
CA LYS A 84 -0.99 15.48 11.31
C LYS A 84 -0.84 14.47 12.45
N GLN A 85 -1.71 14.53 13.45
CA GLN A 85 -1.66 13.61 14.57
C GLN A 85 -2.04 12.18 14.16
N GLN A 86 -3.04 12.04 13.29
CA GLN A 86 -3.45 10.76 12.71
C GLN A 86 -2.33 10.12 11.86
N LEU A 87 -1.54 10.93 11.15
CA LEU A 87 -0.49 10.45 10.24
C LEU A 87 0.87 10.19 10.89
N ARG A 88 1.20 10.73 12.08
CA ARG A 88 2.55 10.77 12.68
C ARG A 88 3.34 9.44 12.79
N TRP A 89 2.69 8.31 12.58
CA TRP A 89 3.32 6.97 12.59
C TRP A 89 2.84 6.08 11.44
N SER A 90 2.12 6.65 10.47
CA SER A 90 1.65 5.96 9.27
C SER A 90 2.78 5.87 8.26
N PRO A 91 2.89 4.81 7.45
CA PRO A 91 3.84 4.74 6.33
C PRO A 91 3.76 5.93 5.36
N CYS A 92 2.63 6.64 5.33
CA CYS A 92 2.40 7.82 4.50
C CYS A 92 3.10 9.09 5.03
N ASP A 93 3.79 9.02 6.18
CA ASP A 93 4.36 10.16 6.90
C ASP A 93 5.85 10.41 6.64
N SER A 94 6.46 9.61 5.77
CA SER A 94 7.84 9.80 5.34
C SER A 94 7.87 10.38 3.92
N PRO A 95 7.66 11.70 3.75
CA PRO A 95 7.71 12.34 2.44
C PRO A 95 9.09 12.24 1.78
N HIS A 96 10.11 11.86 2.56
CA HIS A 96 11.47 11.65 2.10
C HIS A 96 11.72 10.25 1.54
N HIS A 97 10.78 9.30 1.65
CA HIS A 97 10.95 7.94 1.09
C HIS A 97 11.19 7.90 -0.42
N SER A 98 10.84 8.97 -1.14
CA SER A 98 11.07 9.08 -2.58
C SER A 98 12.38 9.80 -2.94
N ASP A 99 13.20 10.13 -1.94
CA ASP A 99 14.51 10.73 -2.18
C ASP A 99 15.51 9.63 -2.59
N GLU A 100 15.86 9.62 -3.87
CA GLU A 100 16.85 8.71 -4.46
C GLU A 100 18.16 8.67 -3.66
N ALA A 101 18.52 9.76 -2.95
CA ALA A 101 19.72 9.79 -2.13
C ALA A 101 19.71 8.74 -1.01
N LEU A 102 18.54 8.38 -0.47
CA LEU A 102 18.41 7.39 0.61
C LEU A 102 18.76 5.97 0.13
N GLU A 103 18.44 5.65 -1.13
CA GLU A 103 18.70 4.33 -1.73
C GLU A 103 20.20 4.00 -1.78
N TYR A 104 21.06 5.02 -1.85
CA TYR A 104 22.50 4.87 -1.98
C TYR A 104 23.28 5.10 -0.68
N MET A 105 22.60 5.28 0.45
CA MET A 105 23.26 5.54 1.74
C MET A 105 23.83 4.29 2.43
N MET A 106 23.32 3.09 2.08
CA MET A 106 23.70 1.82 2.70
C MET A 106 23.99 0.71 1.66
N PRO A 107 24.87 0.96 0.68
CA PRO A 107 25.09 0.03 -0.43
C PRO A 107 25.65 -1.33 0.01
N GLU A 108 26.53 -1.39 1.00
CA GLU A 108 27.12 -2.67 1.44
C GLU A 108 26.08 -3.53 2.16
N THR A 109 25.16 -2.91 2.90
CA THR A 109 24.01 -3.57 3.52
C THR A 109 23.06 -4.11 2.45
N GLN A 110 22.77 -3.33 1.41
CA GLN A 110 21.93 -3.82 0.31
C GLN A 110 22.56 -5.03 -0.38
N GLU A 111 23.86 -5.00 -0.68
CA GLU A 111 24.56 -6.17 -1.24
C GLU A 111 24.54 -7.41 -0.32
N ALA A 112 24.53 -7.21 1.01
CA ALA A 112 24.42 -8.30 1.96
C ALA A 112 23.00 -8.88 1.99
N LEU A 113 21.97 -8.05 1.87
CA LEU A 113 20.58 -8.46 1.75
C LEU A 113 20.31 -9.19 0.44
N ASP A 114 20.84 -8.70 -0.68
CA ASP A 114 20.72 -9.36 -1.99
C ASP A 114 21.31 -10.78 -1.93
N ALA A 115 22.49 -10.94 -1.30
CA ALA A 115 23.11 -12.26 -1.13
C ALA A 115 22.32 -13.19 -0.19
N LEU A 116 21.59 -12.64 0.80
CA LEU A 116 20.67 -13.41 1.64
C LEU A 116 19.41 -13.81 0.88
N ALA A 117 18.88 -12.93 0.03
CA ALA A 117 17.74 -13.22 -0.83
C ALA A 117 18.08 -14.33 -1.84
N GLU A 118 19.23 -14.24 -2.51
CA GLU A 118 19.72 -15.31 -3.39
C GLU A 118 19.86 -16.65 -2.64
N TYR A 119 20.37 -16.62 -1.40
CA TYR A 119 20.45 -17.82 -0.56
C TYR A 119 19.07 -18.40 -0.24
N CYS A 120 18.07 -17.56 0.06
CA CYS A 120 16.70 -18.01 0.28
C CYS A 120 16.07 -18.58 -1.01
N ASP A 121 16.29 -17.94 -2.15
CA ASP A 121 15.79 -18.40 -3.45
C ASP A 121 16.33 -19.79 -3.80
N ASP A 122 17.60 -20.07 -3.47
CA ASP A 122 18.21 -21.40 -3.64
C ASP A 122 17.60 -22.47 -2.71
N LEU A 123 17.07 -22.08 -1.55
CA LEU A 123 16.33 -22.99 -0.65
C LEU A 123 14.94 -23.34 -1.21
N TYR A 124 14.34 -22.43 -1.99
CA TYR A 124 13.02 -22.57 -2.61
C TYR A 124 12.99 -23.46 -3.86
N ASP A 125 13.99 -24.34 -4.05
CA ASP A 125 14.10 -25.22 -5.23
C ASP A 125 12.78 -25.95 -5.51
N PHE A 126 12.11 -25.54 -6.61
CA PHE A 126 10.75 -25.93 -7.01
C PHE A 126 10.59 -27.45 -7.24
N GLU A 127 11.68 -28.22 -7.20
CA GLU A 127 11.68 -29.68 -7.33
C GLU A 127 11.36 -30.42 -6.02
N ASN A 128 11.36 -29.75 -4.85
CA ASN A 128 11.03 -30.37 -3.57
C ASN A 128 9.53 -30.26 -3.25
N ASP A 129 8.84 -31.41 -3.20
CA ASP A 129 7.42 -31.56 -2.78
C ASP A 129 7.15 -31.17 -1.29
N ASN A 130 8.12 -30.59 -0.57
CA ASN A 130 8.06 -30.27 0.86
C ASN A 130 7.96 -28.75 1.13
N PHE A 131 6.91 -28.14 0.57
CA PHE A 131 6.62 -26.70 0.72
C PHE A 131 6.58 -26.24 2.19
N ASP A 132 6.04 -27.06 3.10
CA ASP A 132 5.91 -26.72 4.53
C ASP A 132 7.27 -26.56 5.27
N GLN A 133 8.36 -27.16 4.76
CA GLN A 133 9.68 -27.09 5.40
C GLN A 133 10.50 -25.89 4.94
N SER A 134 10.38 -25.49 3.67
CA SER A 134 11.05 -24.29 3.12
C SER A 134 10.52 -22.99 3.73
N ASP A 135 9.23 -22.96 4.07
CA ASP A 135 8.60 -21.77 4.67
C ASP A 135 9.11 -21.52 6.10
N ALA A 136 9.24 -22.56 6.93
CA ALA A 136 9.76 -22.41 8.29
C ALA A 136 11.24 -21.97 8.32
N GLU A 137 12.08 -22.51 7.42
CA GLU A 137 13.49 -22.12 7.34
C GLU A 137 13.65 -20.67 6.85
N THR A 138 12.83 -20.25 5.89
CA THR A 138 12.82 -18.86 5.41
C THR A 138 12.33 -17.90 6.49
N GLU A 139 11.27 -18.25 7.23
CA GLU A 139 10.80 -17.47 8.38
C GLU A 139 11.89 -17.31 9.45
N ASP A 140 12.62 -18.38 9.77
CA ASP A 140 13.76 -18.33 10.70
C ASP A 140 14.88 -17.40 10.19
N ILE A 141 15.19 -17.43 8.90
CA ILE A 141 16.16 -16.51 8.28
C ILE A 141 15.69 -15.06 8.40
N GLN A 142 14.43 -14.78 8.07
CA GLN A 142 13.85 -13.44 8.17
C GLN A 142 13.85 -12.93 9.62
N HIS A 143 13.58 -13.81 10.60
CA HIS A 143 13.67 -13.48 12.01
C HIS A 143 15.10 -13.14 12.44
N ASN A 144 16.10 -13.88 11.94
CA ASN A 144 17.51 -13.60 12.20
C ASN A 144 17.96 -12.27 11.59
N ILE A 145 17.52 -11.96 10.36
CA ILE A 145 17.75 -10.65 9.71
C ILE A 145 17.15 -9.53 10.57
N HIS A 146 15.89 -9.68 10.97
CA HIS A 146 15.21 -8.70 11.84
C HIS A 146 15.98 -8.47 13.14
N ALA A 147 16.40 -9.55 13.81
CA ALA A 147 17.18 -9.46 15.04
C ALA A 147 18.53 -8.74 14.85
N CYS A 148 19.23 -8.98 13.72
CA CYS A 148 20.46 -8.24 13.36
C CYS A 148 20.19 -6.73 13.27
N VAL A 149 19.14 -6.34 12.54
CA VAL A 149 18.78 -4.93 12.34
C VAL A 149 18.38 -4.26 13.66
N ILE A 150 17.57 -4.91 14.49
CA ILE A 150 17.19 -4.39 15.82
C ILE A 150 18.41 -4.17 16.71
N ASN A 151 19.35 -5.12 16.72
CA ASN A 151 20.57 -5.01 17.51
C ASN A 151 21.45 -3.83 17.07
N GLU A 152 21.57 -3.56 15.76
CA GLU A 152 22.34 -2.43 15.27
C GLU A 152 21.65 -1.08 15.52
N LEU A 153 20.33 -0.99 15.34
CA LEU A 153 19.58 0.21 15.72
C LEU A 153 19.70 0.51 17.22
N LYS A 154 19.63 -0.51 18.07
CA LYS A 154 19.85 -0.38 19.52
C LYS A 154 21.26 0.12 19.86
N LYS A 155 22.29 -0.30 19.12
CA LYS A 155 23.64 0.25 19.27
C LYS A 155 23.70 1.71 18.81
N ALA A 156 23.00 2.07 17.74
CA ALA A 156 22.92 3.44 17.24
C ALA A 156 22.30 4.41 18.27
N VAL A 157 21.34 3.95 19.08
CA VAL A 157 20.80 4.73 20.23
C VAL A 157 21.91 5.20 21.16
N SER A 158 22.92 4.37 21.41
CA SER A 158 24.04 4.68 22.30
C SER A 158 25.13 5.54 21.62
N HIS A 159 25.03 5.79 20.32
CA HIS A 159 26.03 6.56 19.58
C HIS A 159 26.01 8.04 19.99
N PRO A 160 27.17 8.68 20.27
CA PRO A 160 27.22 10.07 20.76
C PRO A 160 26.50 11.08 19.85
N ALA A 161 26.54 10.88 18.52
CA ALA A 161 25.83 11.74 17.57
C ALA A 161 24.31 11.68 17.70
N MET A 162 23.75 10.54 18.15
CA MET A 162 22.31 10.34 18.30
C MET A 162 21.79 10.82 19.67
N GLN A 163 22.63 10.79 20.71
CA GLN A 163 22.25 11.16 22.07
C GLN A 163 21.63 12.56 22.17
N HIS A 164 22.20 13.54 21.46
CA HIS A 164 21.63 14.90 21.45
C HIS A 164 20.23 14.95 20.85
N TYR A 165 20.02 14.24 19.74
CA TYR A 165 18.72 14.13 19.06
C TYR A 165 17.67 13.44 19.94
N ILE A 166 18.05 12.34 20.61
CA ILE A 166 17.15 11.60 21.50
C ILE A 166 16.73 12.43 22.71
N VAL A 167 17.66 13.19 23.32
CA VAL A 167 17.35 14.09 24.43
C VAL A 167 16.34 15.17 24.04
N GLN A 168 16.30 15.57 22.76
CA GLN A 168 15.29 16.49 22.23
C GLN A 168 13.93 15.83 21.94
N GLY A 169 13.79 14.53 22.23
CA GLY A 169 12.58 13.75 21.98
C GLY A 169 12.54 13.11 20.60
N GLY A 170 13.65 13.02 19.89
CA GLY A 170 13.77 12.21 18.68
C GLY A 170 13.70 10.70 18.95
N LEU A 171 13.18 9.93 18.01
CA LEU A 171 13.13 8.47 18.08
C LEU A 171 13.96 7.82 16.97
N ILE A 172 14.52 6.64 17.29
CA ILE A 172 15.14 5.74 16.32
C ILE A 172 14.23 4.51 16.18
N THR A 173 13.74 4.22 14.98
CA THR A 173 12.74 3.16 14.75
C THR A 173 13.07 2.26 13.56
N LEU A 174 12.36 1.13 13.47
CA LEU A 174 12.31 0.27 12.29
C LEU A 174 10.87 0.26 11.75
N GLN A 175 10.70 0.66 10.50
CA GLN A 175 9.40 0.86 9.85
C GLN A 175 9.22 -0.04 8.63
N ALA A 176 7.97 -0.36 8.29
CA ALA A 176 7.56 -1.03 7.06
C ALA A 176 6.11 -0.67 6.73
N GLY A 177 5.71 -0.78 5.45
CA GLY A 177 4.39 -0.38 4.95
C GLY A 177 3.23 -1.17 5.56
N ASP A 178 3.34 -2.49 5.60
CA ASP A 178 2.23 -3.39 5.96
C ASP A 178 2.35 -3.96 7.38
N ARG A 179 3.02 -3.23 8.27
CA ARG A 179 3.34 -3.72 9.62
C ARG A 179 2.23 -3.42 10.62
N SER A 180 1.96 -4.36 11.52
CA SER A 180 1.04 -4.14 12.64
C SER A 180 1.60 -3.11 13.64
N HIS A 181 0.71 -2.37 14.32
CA HIS A 181 1.11 -1.47 15.41
C HIS A 181 1.77 -2.23 16.58
N GLU A 182 1.35 -3.48 16.83
CA GLU A 182 1.91 -4.30 17.91
C GLU A 182 3.40 -4.61 17.66
N ASP A 183 3.72 -5.08 16.44
CA ASP A 183 5.09 -5.35 16.06
C ASP A 183 5.94 -4.08 16.08
N PHE A 184 5.39 -2.97 15.55
CA PHE A 184 6.08 -1.68 15.57
C PHE A 184 6.41 -1.23 17.01
N LEU A 185 5.46 -1.34 17.94
CA LEU A 185 5.68 -1.01 19.35
C LEU A 185 6.69 -1.94 20.03
N ALA A 186 6.69 -3.23 19.67
CA ALA A 186 7.68 -4.19 20.16
C ALA A 186 9.10 -3.77 19.74
N ASP A 187 9.29 -3.34 18.49
CA ASP A 187 10.59 -2.85 18.02
C ASP A 187 11.00 -1.54 18.66
N VAL A 188 10.07 -0.58 18.80
CA VAL A 188 10.34 0.67 19.53
C VAL A 188 10.84 0.34 20.94
N SER A 189 10.22 -0.64 21.62
CA SER A 189 10.66 -1.11 22.93
C SER A 189 12.05 -1.75 22.89
N ALA A 190 12.31 -2.61 21.89
CA ALA A 190 13.59 -3.30 21.75
C ALA A 190 14.75 -2.34 21.46
N ILE A 191 14.50 -1.30 20.66
CA ILE A 191 15.51 -0.30 20.23
C ILE A 191 15.68 0.78 21.29
N MET A 192 14.59 1.46 21.67
CA MET A 192 14.60 2.70 22.47
C MET A 192 14.13 2.50 23.92
N GLY A 193 13.56 1.34 24.27
CA GLY A 193 13.07 1.01 25.60
C GLY A 193 11.61 1.38 25.87
N GLU A 194 11.10 0.93 27.02
CA GLU A 194 9.69 1.03 27.42
C GLU A 194 9.15 2.46 27.47
N ALA A 195 9.98 3.44 27.84
CA ALA A 195 9.55 4.84 27.90
C ALA A 195 9.22 5.41 26.51
N ALA A 196 10.01 5.05 25.49
CA ALA A 196 9.73 5.43 24.11
C ALA A 196 8.50 4.70 23.58
N GLN A 197 8.39 3.40 23.86
CA GLN A 197 7.21 2.59 23.50
C GLN A 197 5.93 3.23 24.03
N LYS A 198 5.86 3.54 25.33
CA LYS A 198 4.67 4.16 25.96
C LYS A 198 4.29 5.51 25.34
N ARG A 199 5.29 6.29 24.93
CA ARG A 199 5.05 7.56 24.23
C ARG A 199 4.41 7.31 22.86
N VAL A 200 4.99 6.42 22.06
CA VAL A 200 4.48 6.08 20.73
C VAL A 200 3.08 5.44 20.83
N GLU A 201 2.87 4.55 21.79
CA GLU A 201 1.58 3.94 22.08
C GLU A 201 0.50 4.98 22.37
N HIS A 202 0.82 6.00 23.19
CA HIS A 202 -0.10 7.11 23.44
C HIS A 202 -0.38 7.94 22.19
N GLU A 203 0.64 8.22 21.36
CA GLU A 203 0.44 8.95 20.11
C GLU A 203 -0.42 8.14 19.11
N LEU A 204 -0.23 6.82 19.02
CA LEU A 204 -1.07 5.91 18.23
C LEU A 204 -2.50 5.81 18.77
N SER A 205 -2.71 5.82 20.09
CA SER A 205 -4.07 5.81 20.65
C SER A 205 -4.84 7.06 20.25
N LEU A 206 -4.19 8.23 20.26
CA LEU A 206 -4.79 9.47 19.80
C LEU A 206 -5.09 9.44 18.29
N ALA A 207 -4.21 8.85 17.49
CA ALA A 207 -4.47 8.65 16.06
C ALA A 207 -5.70 7.78 15.82
N ASN A 208 -5.86 6.68 16.57
CA ASN A 208 -7.04 5.81 16.49
C ASN A 208 -8.34 6.55 16.89
N GLU A 209 -8.31 7.34 17.96
CA GLU A 209 -9.46 8.18 18.35
C GLU A 209 -9.85 9.17 17.23
N LEU A 210 -8.88 9.70 16.49
CA LEU A 210 -9.11 10.59 15.36
C LEU A 210 -9.66 9.85 14.13
N TYR A 211 -9.21 8.62 13.86
CA TYR A 211 -9.83 7.75 12.85
C TYR A 211 -11.30 7.49 13.20
N ASP A 212 -11.59 7.13 14.46
CA ASP A 212 -12.97 6.91 14.92
C ASP A 212 -13.83 8.17 14.82
N LYS A 213 -13.26 9.32 15.19
CA LYS A 213 -13.92 10.64 15.06
C LYS A 213 -14.24 10.95 13.61
N GLU A 214 -13.27 10.81 12.70
CA GLU A 214 -13.48 11.07 11.28
C GLU A 214 -14.52 10.11 10.69
N HIS A 215 -14.43 8.83 11.05
CA HIS A 215 -15.39 7.82 10.65
C HIS A 215 -16.80 8.18 11.13
N ALA A 216 -16.97 8.57 12.40
CA ALA A 216 -18.25 9.03 12.95
C ALA A 216 -18.76 10.31 12.26
N MET A 217 -17.87 11.26 11.94
CA MET A 217 -18.23 12.48 11.19
C MET A 217 -18.70 12.13 9.77
N ARG A 218 -18.04 11.19 9.09
CA ARG A 218 -18.44 10.68 7.77
C ARG A 218 -19.78 9.97 7.86
N GLN A 219 -19.99 9.11 8.86
CA GLN A 219 -21.28 8.45 9.09
C GLN A 219 -22.40 9.47 9.34
N ALA A 220 -22.19 10.45 10.22
CA ALA A 220 -23.18 11.47 10.54
C ALA A 220 -23.49 12.40 9.36
N LEU A 221 -22.46 12.77 8.58
CA LEU A 221 -22.65 13.53 7.34
C LEU A 221 -23.46 12.72 6.33
N THR A 222 -23.14 11.44 6.17
CA THR A 222 -23.88 10.52 5.31
C THR A 222 -25.34 10.40 5.77
N GLU A 223 -25.62 10.20 7.05
CA GLU A 223 -26.99 10.15 7.58
C GLU A 223 -27.75 11.47 7.36
N ALA A 224 -27.12 12.61 7.62
CA ALA A 224 -27.72 13.93 7.39
C ALA A 224 -27.95 14.23 5.90
N GLN A 225 -27.01 13.86 5.03
CA GLN A 225 -27.14 13.97 3.58
C GLN A 225 -28.22 13.04 3.04
N LEU A 226 -28.32 11.81 3.55
CA LEU A 226 -29.37 10.85 3.18
C LEU A 226 -30.76 11.30 3.64
N LEU A 227 -30.86 11.95 4.79
CA LEU A 227 -32.12 12.57 5.25
C LEU A 227 -32.53 13.76 4.37
N GLN A 228 -31.57 14.42 3.71
CA GLN A 228 -31.80 15.56 2.81
C GLN A 228 -31.93 15.17 1.33
N GLN A 229 -31.42 14.00 0.94
CA GLN A 229 -31.48 13.52 -0.44
C GLN A 229 -32.81 12.81 -0.70
N GLN A 230 -33.64 13.44 -1.51
CA GLN A 230 -34.72 12.74 -2.19
C GLN A 230 -34.13 11.64 -3.06
N ALA A 231 -34.78 10.47 -3.10
CA ALA A 231 -34.45 9.41 -4.04
C ALA A 231 -34.28 10.02 -5.44
N THR A 232 -33.21 9.64 -6.15
CA THR A 232 -33.06 10.08 -7.53
C THR A 232 -34.26 9.61 -8.35
N THR A 233 -34.79 10.48 -9.21
CA THR A 233 -35.79 10.10 -10.21
C THR A 233 -35.15 9.43 -11.42
N LEU A 234 -33.81 9.46 -11.49
CA LEU A 234 -33.02 8.84 -12.54
C LEU A 234 -33.09 7.31 -12.43
N SER A 235 -32.96 6.69 -13.59
CA SER A 235 -33.01 5.26 -13.84
C SER A 235 -31.83 4.86 -14.73
N ILE A 236 -31.64 3.55 -14.95
CA ILE A 236 -30.60 3.06 -15.86
C ILE A 236 -30.83 3.58 -17.30
N ALA A 237 -32.09 3.80 -17.70
CA ALA A 237 -32.44 4.28 -19.04
C ALA A 237 -31.84 5.65 -19.35
N ASP A 238 -31.71 6.50 -18.32
CA ASP A 238 -31.13 7.84 -18.46
C ASP A 238 -29.62 7.79 -18.76
N PHE A 239 -28.98 6.63 -18.60
CA PHE A 239 -27.56 6.40 -18.93
C PHE A 239 -27.39 5.46 -20.14
N GLU A 240 -28.48 5.11 -20.83
CA GLU A 240 -28.46 4.14 -21.92
C GLU A 240 -27.55 4.58 -23.08
N GLN A 241 -27.47 5.88 -23.39
CA GLN A 241 -26.57 6.39 -24.41
C GLN A 241 -25.10 6.14 -24.05
N ILE A 242 -24.71 6.34 -22.79
CA ILE A 242 -23.35 6.06 -22.31
C ILE A 242 -23.06 4.57 -22.34
N ILE A 243 -24.00 3.75 -21.85
CA ILE A 243 -23.86 2.29 -21.82
C ILE A 243 -23.75 1.72 -23.24
N ASN A 244 -24.53 2.23 -24.19
CA ASN A 244 -24.51 1.76 -25.57
C ASN A 244 -23.31 2.33 -26.36
N GLY A 245 -22.82 3.51 -26.00
CA GLY A 245 -21.62 4.11 -26.57
C GLY A 245 -20.31 3.56 -26.00
N PHE A 246 -20.37 2.78 -24.92
CA PHE A 246 -19.19 2.19 -24.29
C PHE A 246 -18.62 1.06 -25.16
N SER A 247 -17.54 1.38 -25.87
CA SER A 247 -16.84 0.48 -26.79
C SER A 247 -15.33 0.52 -26.49
N PRO A 248 -14.87 -0.23 -25.48
CA PRO A 248 -13.45 -0.30 -25.15
C PRO A 248 -12.67 -1.02 -26.26
N GLU A 249 -11.47 -0.53 -26.54
CA GLU A 249 -10.53 -1.21 -27.43
C GLU A 249 -9.46 -1.94 -26.61
N PHE A 250 -8.94 -3.03 -27.15
CA PHE A 250 -7.98 -3.89 -26.45
C PHE A 250 -6.72 -4.16 -27.26
N VAL A 251 -5.64 -4.51 -26.57
CA VAL A 251 -4.37 -4.98 -27.14
C VAL A 251 -3.91 -6.22 -26.38
N GLU A 252 -3.59 -7.30 -27.10
CA GLU A 252 -2.91 -8.46 -26.51
C GLU A 252 -1.41 -8.21 -26.47
N LYS A 253 -0.79 -8.40 -25.30
CA LYS A 253 0.64 -8.27 -25.11
C LYS A 253 1.12 -9.26 -24.04
N ASP A 254 2.14 -10.05 -24.36
CA ASP A 254 2.80 -10.97 -23.42
C ASP A 254 1.82 -11.90 -22.68
N GLY A 255 0.78 -12.36 -23.39
CA GLY A 255 -0.25 -13.27 -22.87
C GLY A 255 -1.41 -12.59 -22.13
N GLY A 256 -1.28 -11.29 -21.81
CA GLY A 256 -2.32 -10.45 -21.21
C GLY A 256 -3.14 -9.65 -22.21
N ILE A 257 -4.34 -9.25 -21.80
CA ILE A 257 -5.25 -8.41 -22.58
C ILE A 257 -5.40 -7.07 -21.86
N TYR A 258 -4.98 -5.98 -22.51
CA TYR A 258 -4.99 -4.65 -21.92
C TYR A 258 -5.97 -3.72 -22.62
N LEU A 259 -6.55 -2.78 -21.87
CA LEU A 259 -7.20 -1.60 -22.46
C LEU A 259 -6.20 -0.81 -23.31
N LYS A 260 -6.60 -0.52 -24.54
CA LYS A 260 -5.83 0.31 -25.46
C LYS A 260 -5.88 1.76 -24.99
N SER A 261 -4.89 2.13 -24.19
CA SER A 261 -4.64 3.52 -23.77
C SER A 261 -3.29 3.98 -24.31
N GLU A 262 -3.04 5.29 -24.35
CA GLU A 262 -1.74 5.85 -24.76
C GLU A 262 -0.59 5.54 -23.79
N ARG A 263 -0.84 4.74 -22.75
CA ARG A 263 0.14 4.38 -21.73
C ARG A 263 1.10 3.32 -22.26
N ARG A 264 2.36 3.37 -21.81
CA ARG A 264 3.32 2.27 -22.03
C ARG A 264 2.84 1.06 -21.23
N LEU A 265 2.54 -0.02 -21.94
CA LEU A 265 2.23 -1.31 -21.31
C LEU A 265 3.53 -1.93 -20.76
N PRO A 266 3.50 -2.52 -19.56
CA PRO A 266 4.63 -3.23 -18.97
C PRO A 266 5.10 -4.42 -19.83
N LEU A 267 6.34 -4.86 -19.62
CA LEU A 267 6.98 -5.95 -20.41
C LEU A 267 6.66 -7.36 -19.87
N HIS A 268 6.44 -7.47 -18.55
CA HIS A 268 5.97 -8.69 -17.89
C HIS A 268 4.95 -8.27 -16.83
N THR A 269 3.88 -9.04 -16.71
CA THR A 269 2.73 -8.70 -15.87
C THR A 269 2.07 -9.97 -15.41
N ASP A 270 1.99 -10.14 -14.09
CA ASP A 270 1.03 -11.03 -13.45
C ASP A 270 -0.41 -10.49 -13.63
N SER A 271 -1.40 -11.27 -13.19
CA SER A 271 -2.81 -10.92 -13.27
C SER A 271 -3.20 -9.73 -12.37
N GLU A 272 -2.47 -9.47 -11.28
CA GLU A 272 -2.72 -8.34 -10.39
C GLU A 272 -2.38 -7.03 -11.11
N GLN A 273 -1.17 -6.94 -11.66
CA GLN A 273 -0.75 -5.80 -12.44
C GLN A 273 -1.62 -5.63 -13.68
N GLU A 274 -2.00 -6.70 -14.39
CA GLU A 274 -2.97 -6.62 -15.50
C GLU A 274 -4.28 -5.95 -15.03
N ALA A 275 -4.84 -6.36 -13.89
CA ALA A 275 -6.04 -5.76 -13.34
C ALA A 275 -5.88 -4.27 -13.02
N LEU A 276 -4.70 -3.85 -12.53
CA LEU A 276 -4.39 -2.43 -12.29
C LEU A 276 -4.40 -1.61 -13.59
N TYR A 277 -3.82 -2.13 -14.67
CA TYR A 277 -3.82 -1.46 -15.98
C TYR A 277 -5.20 -1.45 -16.65
N ASN A 278 -6.05 -2.41 -16.30
CA ASN A 278 -7.40 -2.57 -16.83
C ASN A 278 -8.49 -1.95 -15.95
N ARG A 279 -8.11 -1.01 -15.09
CA ARG A 279 -9.03 -0.27 -14.24
C ARG A 279 -9.73 0.85 -15.02
N LEU A 280 -11.06 0.81 -15.03
CA LEU A 280 -11.94 1.85 -15.53
C LEU A 280 -12.63 2.56 -14.36
N SER A 281 -12.48 3.88 -14.26
CA SER A 281 -13.25 4.69 -13.31
C SER A 281 -14.69 4.86 -13.79
N LEU A 282 -15.65 4.44 -12.97
CA LEU A 282 -17.07 4.60 -13.31
C LEU A 282 -17.44 6.08 -13.47
N TRP A 283 -16.86 6.97 -12.66
CA TRP A 283 -17.11 8.40 -12.75
C TRP A 283 -16.59 9.01 -14.06
N GLU A 284 -15.43 8.57 -14.53
CA GLU A 284 -14.91 9.01 -15.83
C GLU A 284 -15.80 8.55 -16.98
N LEU A 285 -16.29 7.31 -16.93
CA LEU A 285 -17.21 6.77 -17.94
C LEU A 285 -18.53 7.52 -17.96
N LEU A 286 -19.03 7.96 -16.81
CA LEU A 286 -20.32 8.66 -16.70
C LEU A 286 -20.24 10.17 -16.93
N LYS A 287 -19.04 10.76 -16.88
CA LYS A 287 -18.80 12.20 -17.08
C LYS A 287 -19.47 12.79 -18.33
N PRO A 288 -19.58 12.10 -19.48
CA PRO A 288 -20.24 12.64 -20.66
C PRO A 288 -21.79 12.68 -20.55
N SER A 289 -22.40 12.07 -19.53
CA SER A 289 -23.85 12.07 -19.33
C SER A 289 -24.35 13.46 -18.94
N GLU A 290 -25.48 13.91 -19.50
CA GLU A 290 -26.15 15.14 -19.06
C GLU A 290 -26.64 15.06 -17.60
N HIS A 291 -26.81 13.84 -17.08
CA HIS A 291 -27.21 13.57 -15.70
C HIS A 291 -26.03 13.39 -14.75
N TYR A 292 -24.79 13.58 -15.22
CA TYR A 292 -23.59 13.36 -14.41
C TYR A 292 -23.60 14.22 -13.14
N ASP A 293 -23.87 15.52 -13.25
CA ASP A 293 -23.81 16.42 -12.10
C ASP A 293 -24.86 16.06 -11.03
N GLU A 294 -26.08 15.71 -11.45
CA GLU A 294 -27.12 15.25 -10.52
C GLU A 294 -26.70 13.93 -9.84
N LEU A 295 -26.23 12.96 -10.61
CA LEU A 295 -25.79 11.67 -10.09
C LEU A 295 -24.59 11.82 -9.15
N TYR A 296 -23.61 12.65 -9.52
CA TYR A 296 -22.40 12.90 -8.75
C TYR A 296 -22.74 13.63 -7.46
N GLN A 297 -23.53 14.71 -7.49
CA GLN A 297 -23.97 15.40 -6.27
C GLN A 297 -24.77 14.49 -5.34
N LYS A 298 -25.58 13.59 -5.90
CA LYS A 298 -26.43 12.69 -5.12
C LYS A 298 -25.71 11.45 -4.62
N LEU A 299 -24.65 10.99 -5.26
CA LEU A 299 -24.07 9.67 -4.93
C LEU A 299 -22.54 9.69 -4.74
N ALA A 300 -21.83 10.71 -5.20
CA ALA A 300 -20.40 10.86 -4.96
C ALA A 300 -20.15 11.43 -3.55
N GLY A 301 -19.21 10.83 -2.82
CA GLY A 301 -18.82 11.28 -1.47
C GLY A 301 -19.76 10.85 -0.34
N ILE A 302 -20.80 10.05 -0.61
CA ILE A 302 -21.63 9.45 0.45
C ILE A 302 -20.91 8.20 0.96
N HIS A 303 -20.20 8.32 2.07
CA HIS A 303 -19.42 7.24 2.69
C HIS A 303 -20.25 6.42 3.70
N GLY A 304 -20.22 5.10 3.65
CA GLY A 304 -20.62 4.27 4.81
C GLY A 304 -22.05 3.70 4.83
N LEU A 305 -22.81 3.79 3.73
CA LEU A 305 -23.91 2.86 3.53
C LEU A 305 -23.55 1.84 2.47
N LYS A 306 -23.73 0.56 2.80
CA LYS A 306 -23.80 -0.51 1.80
C LYS A 306 -24.79 -0.08 0.72
N PRO A 307 -24.40 -0.06 -0.57
CA PRO A 307 -25.34 0.37 -1.60
C PRO A 307 -26.59 -0.51 -1.51
N MET A 308 -27.78 0.03 -1.75
CA MET A 308 -29.02 -0.76 -1.69
C MET A 308 -29.20 -1.54 -3.00
N LYS A 309 -30.00 -2.61 -2.98
CA LYS A 309 -30.30 -3.41 -4.19
C LYS A 309 -30.93 -2.60 -5.32
N LEU A 310 -31.54 -1.46 -4.99
CA LEU A 310 -32.18 -0.53 -5.92
C LEU A 310 -31.29 0.68 -6.26
N ASP A 311 -30.04 0.70 -5.81
CA ASP A 311 -29.13 1.80 -6.15
C ASP A 311 -28.81 1.81 -7.64
N LEU A 312 -28.79 3.02 -8.18
CA LEU A 312 -28.58 3.27 -9.59
C LEU A 312 -27.14 2.93 -10.03
N LEU A 313 -26.12 3.27 -9.23
CA LEU A 313 -24.71 3.05 -9.55
C LEU A 313 -24.35 1.56 -9.76
N PRO A 314 -24.72 0.61 -8.88
CA PRO A 314 -24.53 -0.82 -9.15
C PRO A 314 -25.22 -1.30 -10.43
N GLY A 315 -26.40 -0.75 -10.74
CA GLY A 315 -27.13 -1.06 -11.97
C GLY A 315 -26.38 -0.62 -13.23
N ILE A 316 -25.91 0.64 -13.25
CA ILE A 316 -25.11 1.20 -14.34
C ILE A 316 -23.78 0.44 -14.49
N ALA A 317 -23.06 0.21 -13.39
CA ALA A 317 -21.78 -0.50 -13.40
C ALA A 317 -21.94 -1.92 -13.95
N ARG A 318 -23.02 -2.63 -13.58
CA ARG A 318 -23.33 -3.96 -14.12
C ARG A 318 -23.62 -3.93 -15.61
N ALA A 319 -24.34 -2.92 -16.10
CA ALA A 319 -24.62 -2.78 -17.52
C ALA A 319 -23.32 -2.56 -18.33
N LEU A 320 -22.43 -1.68 -17.85
CA LEU A 320 -21.12 -1.43 -18.44
C LEU A 320 -20.21 -2.66 -18.40
N ALA A 321 -20.16 -3.38 -17.27
CA ALA A 321 -19.39 -4.62 -17.15
C ALA A 321 -19.91 -5.72 -18.09
N THR A 322 -21.24 -5.79 -18.30
CA THR A 322 -21.85 -6.72 -19.27
C THR A 322 -21.42 -6.38 -20.70
N LYS A 323 -21.36 -5.09 -21.04
CA LYS A 323 -20.83 -4.62 -22.34
C LYS A 323 -19.35 -4.96 -22.50
N LEU A 324 -18.53 -4.62 -21.50
CA LEU A 324 -17.10 -4.96 -21.46
C LEU A 324 -16.88 -6.46 -21.73
N LYS A 325 -17.60 -7.31 -21.01
CA LYS A 325 -17.55 -8.75 -21.19
C LYS A 325 -17.90 -9.19 -22.61
N THR A 326 -18.95 -8.59 -23.18
CA THR A 326 -19.39 -8.91 -24.54
C THR A 326 -18.28 -8.58 -25.55
N GLU A 327 -17.66 -7.40 -25.43
CA GLU A 327 -16.57 -6.97 -26.29
C GLU A 327 -15.31 -7.83 -26.12
N LEU A 328 -14.95 -8.20 -24.89
CA LEU A 328 -13.84 -9.13 -24.61
C LEU A 328 -14.05 -10.49 -25.29
N ARG A 329 -15.26 -11.04 -25.21
CA ARG A 329 -15.60 -12.33 -25.84
C ARG A 329 -15.60 -12.27 -27.36
N LEU A 330 -16.04 -11.15 -27.93
CA LEU A 330 -16.01 -10.95 -29.38
C LEU A 330 -14.57 -10.81 -29.88
N SER A 331 -13.73 -10.10 -29.13
CA SER A 331 -12.34 -9.85 -29.49
C SER A 331 -11.43 -11.07 -29.25
N PHE A 332 -11.69 -11.83 -28.18
CA PHE A 332 -10.85 -12.93 -27.71
C PHE A 332 -11.67 -14.18 -27.33
N PRO A 333 -12.29 -14.88 -28.31
CA PRO A 333 -13.28 -15.94 -28.06
C PRO A 333 -12.72 -17.19 -27.35
N HIS A 334 -11.40 -17.34 -27.26
CA HIS A 334 -10.72 -18.48 -26.66
C HIS A 334 -10.08 -18.18 -25.30
N LYS A 335 -10.17 -16.93 -24.84
CA LYS A 335 -9.62 -16.51 -23.55
C LYS A 335 -10.75 -16.48 -22.50
N LYS A 336 -10.38 -16.73 -21.25
CA LYS A 336 -11.25 -16.53 -20.10
C LYS A 336 -10.82 -15.26 -19.37
N PHE A 337 -11.79 -14.62 -18.74
CA PHE A 337 -11.59 -13.33 -18.08
C PHE A 337 -12.29 -13.33 -16.73
N LYS A 338 -11.66 -12.67 -15.75
CA LYS A 338 -12.32 -12.24 -14.52
C LYS A 338 -12.65 -10.75 -14.67
N VAL A 339 -13.91 -10.38 -14.44
CA VAL A 339 -14.36 -8.97 -14.42
C VAL A 339 -14.86 -8.66 -13.02
N TYR A 340 -14.30 -7.63 -12.41
CA TYR A 340 -14.63 -7.18 -11.07
C TYR A 340 -15.31 -5.82 -11.13
N ILE A 341 -16.35 -5.66 -10.32
CA ILE A 341 -17.07 -4.40 -10.16
C ILE A 341 -16.96 -4.00 -8.70
N CYS A 342 -16.28 -2.88 -8.44
CA CYS A 342 -16.28 -2.25 -7.15
C CYS A 342 -17.18 -1.02 -7.22
N VAL A 343 -18.39 -1.12 -6.68
CA VAL A 343 -19.22 0.06 -6.40
C VAL A 343 -19.23 0.24 -4.90
N SER A 344 -18.15 0.84 -4.40
CA SER A 344 -18.06 1.24 -3.01
C SER A 344 -18.36 2.71 -2.88
N ARG A 345 -19.27 3.00 -1.96
CA ARG A 345 -19.54 4.34 -1.44
C ARG A 345 -18.39 4.85 -0.55
N LEU A 346 -17.54 3.95 -0.07
CA LEU A 346 -16.42 4.24 0.83
C LEU A 346 -15.09 4.51 0.12
N SER A 347 -14.81 3.78 -0.97
CA SER A 347 -13.40 3.55 -1.32
C SER A 347 -13.05 3.59 -2.81
N LEU A 348 -14.02 3.61 -3.76
CA LEU A 348 -13.89 3.90 -5.21
C LEU A 348 -15.09 3.28 -5.98
N CYS A 349 -15.46 3.86 -7.12
CA CYS A 349 -16.40 3.27 -8.08
C CYS A 349 -15.68 2.92 -9.39
N ARG A 350 -15.38 1.63 -9.60
CA ARG A 350 -14.55 1.16 -10.72
C ARG A 350 -14.95 -0.22 -11.25
N ILE A 351 -14.56 -0.49 -12.50
CA ILE A 351 -14.63 -1.80 -13.15
C ILE A 351 -13.19 -2.20 -13.48
N GLU A 352 -12.80 -3.42 -13.14
CA GLU A 352 -11.47 -3.98 -13.39
C GLU A 352 -11.63 -5.32 -14.10
N PHE A 353 -10.65 -5.72 -14.91
CA PHE A 353 -10.63 -7.07 -15.49
C PHE A 353 -9.22 -7.56 -15.74
N CYS A 354 -9.05 -8.88 -15.74
CA CYS A 354 -7.82 -9.54 -16.15
C CYS A 354 -8.12 -10.84 -16.89
N THR A 355 -7.14 -11.31 -17.65
CA THR A 355 -7.18 -12.62 -18.29
C THR A 355 -6.95 -13.69 -17.23
N GLU A 356 -7.69 -14.80 -17.26
CA GLU A 356 -7.49 -15.89 -16.30
C GLU A 356 -6.23 -16.68 -16.66
N ARG A 357 -5.19 -16.59 -15.82
CA ARG A 357 -3.88 -17.23 -16.07
C ARG A 357 -3.48 -18.32 -15.08
N TYR A 358 -4.30 -18.61 -14.07
CA TYR A 358 -4.02 -19.58 -12.99
C TYR A 358 -2.71 -19.31 -12.22
N ASP A 359 -2.28 -18.06 -12.15
CA ASP A 359 -1.07 -17.59 -11.46
C ASP A 359 -1.30 -17.32 -9.96
N GLY A 360 -2.34 -17.92 -9.38
CA GLY A 360 -2.70 -17.74 -7.96
C GLY A 360 -3.46 -16.46 -7.66
N PHE A 361 -3.58 -15.51 -8.60
CA PHE A 361 -4.36 -14.29 -8.39
C PHE A 361 -5.86 -14.62 -8.37
N ASP A 362 -6.44 -14.55 -7.19
CA ASP A 362 -7.87 -14.39 -7.04
C ASP A 362 -8.18 -12.94 -6.66
N PHE A 363 -9.35 -12.44 -7.07
CA PHE A 363 -9.81 -11.16 -6.56
C PHE A 363 -10.12 -11.35 -5.07
N HIS A 364 -9.10 -11.23 -4.20
CA HIS A 364 -9.26 -11.34 -2.76
C HIS A 364 -10.18 -10.22 -2.28
N ILE A 365 -11.32 -10.64 -1.75
CA ILE A 365 -12.29 -9.77 -1.10
C ILE A 365 -11.62 -9.27 0.18
N THR A 366 -11.12 -8.02 0.18
CA THR A 366 -10.94 -7.32 1.45
C THR A 366 -12.31 -7.22 2.10
N SER A 367 -12.38 -7.61 3.37
CA SER A 367 -13.58 -7.93 4.15
C SER A 367 -14.55 -6.77 4.38
N ASP A 368 -14.36 -5.63 3.73
CA ASP A 368 -15.17 -4.45 3.96
C ASP A 368 -16.28 -4.37 2.91
N GLU A 369 -17.38 -5.03 3.27
CA GLU A 369 -18.74 -4.67 2.85
C GLU A 369 -19.06 -4.75 1.34
N VAL A 370 -18.84 -5.92 0.76
CA VAL A 370 -19.37 -6.29 -0.55
C VAL A 370 -20.91 -6.32 -0.53
N LEU A 371 -21.57 -5.45 -1.30
CA LEU A 371 -22.86 -5.78 -1.90
C LEU A 371 -22.67 -7.03 -2.78
N PRO A 372 -23.53 -8.07 -2.69
CA PRO A 372 -23.35 -9.30 -3.46
C PRO A 372 -23.32 -8.97 -4.95
N GLY A 373 -22.12 -9.02 -5.52
CA GLY A 373 -21.83 -8.43 -6.81
C GLY A 373 -20.49 -8.82 -7.42
N VAL A 374 -19.67 -9.66 -6.76
CA VAL A 374 -18.78 -10.56 -7.50
C VAL A 374 -19.70 -11.49 -8.26
N GLN A 375 -20.12 -11.07 -9.44
CA GLN A 375 -20.56 -12.03 -10.42
C GLN A 375 -19.28 -12.48 -11.09
N GLU A 376 -18.86 -13.70 -10.79
CA GLU A 376 -18.12 -14.51 -11.75
C GLU A 376 -19.05 -14.66 -12.96
N ILE A 377 -19.06 -13.67 -13.86
CA ILE A 377 -19.84 -13.77 -15.08
C ILE A 377 -18.97 -14.56 -16.05
N ILE A 378 -18.94 -15.89 -15.88
CA ILE A 378 -18.32 -16.89 -16.78
C ILE A 378 -18.53 -16.52 -18.22
#